data_AF-A0A2N1PMX7-F1
#
_entry.id   AF-A0A2N1PMX7-F1
#
_cell.length_a   1.000
_cell.length_b   1.000
_cell.length_c   1.000
_cell.angle_alpha   90.00
_cell.angle_beta   90.00
_cell.angle_gamma   90.00
#
_symmetry.space_group_name_H-M   'P 1'
#
loop_
_entity.id
_entity.type
_entity.pdbx_description
1 polymer ?
#
loop_
_entity_poly.entity_id
_entity_poly.type
_entity_poly.pdbx_seq_one_letter_code
_entity_poly.pdbx_strand_id
1 'polypeptide(L)'
;MTSWMFWLYVAGFISALVFLYDTLLPLKPATDIQGLILLIRGAALAVAALAMTLGGVMAHMGTSRNSHGMARFGRYTMILGAMLLICMALWSLHGRYRFTLLKSYPSLETSVLSAKAFENRDIAAIHELGRRKDAKAVKILSDIAAREDYHLSLRIAAISSLGSIGDSTSRDSLDELIKSLEGAGKTANDKNSGTENSDGKSAINRDYLLRECRQAIEKITHN
;
A
#
# COMPACT_ATOMS: atom_id res chain seq x y z
N MET A 1 30.26 -7.29 26.53
CA MET A 1 29.22 -6.98 25.52
C MET A 1 29.92 -6.36 24.33
N THR A 2 29.73 -6.93 23.16
CA THR A 2 30.34 -6.43 21.92
C THR A 2 29.68 -5.10 21.54
N SER A 3 30.47 -4.11 21.15
CA SER A 3 30.04 -2.72 20.87
C SER A 3 28.77 -2.62 20.00
N TRP A 4 28.61 -3.52 19.01
CA TRP A 4 27.43 -3.56 18.13
C TRP A 4 26.10 -3.85 18.83
N MET A 5 26.09 -4.58 19.95
CA MET A 5 24.86 -4.84 20.70
C MET A 5 24.32 -3.57 21.35
N PHE A 6 25.20 -2.73 21.90
CA PHE A 6 24.82 -1.46 22.50
C PHE A 6 24.12 -0.54 21.49
N TRP A 7 24.65 -0.43 20.28
CA TRP A 7 24.06 0.38 19.22
C TRP A 7 22.67 -0.12 18.77
N LEU A 8 22.45 -1.44 18.74
CA LEU A 8 21.12 -2.00 18.47
C LEU A 8 20.09 -1.62 19.53
N TYR A 9 20.48 -1.60 20.81
CA TYR A 9 19.59 -1.15 21.89
C TYR A 9 19.27 0.33 21.78
N VAL A 10 20.28 1.17 21.51
CA VAL A 10 20.08 2.61 21.32
C VAL A 10 19.15 2.87 20.14
N ALA A 11 19.33 2.18 19.01
CA ALA A 11 18.45 2.29 17.85
C ALA A 11 17.01 1.83 18.14
N GLY A 12 16.84 0.72 18.88
CA GLY A 12 15.54 0.23 19.31
C GLY A 12 14.83 1.19 20.27
N PHE A 13 15.56 1.79 21.20
CA PHE A 13 15.04 2.77 22.15
C PHE A 13 14.64 4.08 21.46
N ILE A 14 15.48 4.60 20.56
CA ILE A 14 15.13 5.78 19.73
C ILE A 14 13.88 5.49 18.90
N SER A 15 13.78 4.30 18.31
CA SER A 15 12.60 3.88 17.55
C SER A 15 11.34 3.85 18.42
N ALA A 16 11.44 3.34 19.65
CA ALA A 16 10.33 3.35 20.61
C ALA A 16 9.92 4.77 21.03
N LEU A 17 10.88 5.68 21.22
CA LEU A 17 10.60 7.09 21.52
C LEU A 17 9.92 7.80 20.34
N VAL A 18 10.39 7.59 19.11
CA VAL A 18 9.76 8.13 17.89
C VAL A 18 8.32 7.60 17.76
N PHE A 19 8.13 6.32 18.07
CA PHE A 19 6.81 5.69 18.03
C PHE A 19 5.88 6.21 19.14
N LEU A 20 6.40 6.38 20.35
CA LEU A 20 5.66 6.97 21.46
C LEU A 20 5.27 8.42 21.15
N TYR A 21 6.17 9.20 20.56
CA TYR A 21 5.89 10.54 20.07
C TYR A 21 4.78 10.54 19.01
N ASP A 22 4.82 9.60 18.05
CA ASP A 22 3.77 9.42 17.04
C ASP A 22 2.41 9.03 17.66
N THR A 23 2.43 8.27 18.76
CA THR A 23 1.24 7.83 19.49
C THR A 23 0.62 8.96 20.33
N LEU A 24 1.46 9.78 20.97
CA LEU A 24 1.02 10.83 21.90
C LEU A 24 0.58 12.14 21.21
N LEU A 25 1.06 12.41 19.99
CA LEU A 25 0.70 13.59 19.21
C LEU A 25 -0.03 13.19 17.91
N PRO A 26 -1.25 12.64 17.99
CA PRO A 26 -2.04 12.41 16.78
C PRO A 26 -2.35 13.76 16.14
N LEU A 27 -1.83 13.99 14.93
CA LEU A 27 -2.19 15.14 14.10
C LEU A 27 -3.67 15.01 13.68
N LYS A 28 -4.55 15.52 14.54
CA LYS A 28 -6.03 15.61 14.45
C LYS A 28 -6.79 14.28 14.56
N PRO A 29 -7.75 14.18 15.51
CA PRO A 29 -8.66 13.04 15.60
C PRO A 29 -9.81 13.24 14.61
N ALA A 30 -9.79 12.55 13.48
CA ALA A 30 -10.95 12.51 12.60
C ALA A 30 -10.90 11.27 11.71
N THR A 31 -11.15 10.09 12.29
CA THR A 31 -11.80 8.91 11.67
C THR A 31 -11.60 7.68 12.57
N ASP A 32 -12.67 6.90 12.75
CA ASP A 32 -12.75 5.69 13.59
C ASP A 32 -11.61 4.68 13.31
N ILE A 33 -11.16 4.65 12.05
CA ILE A 33 -10.09 3.78 11.55
C ILE A 33 -8.72 4.10 12.19
N GLN A 34 -8.45 5.37 12.53
CA GLN A 34 -7.17 5.76 13.14
C GLN A 34 -7.04 5.24 14.57
N GLY A 35 -8.16 5.13 15.31
CA GLY A 35 -8.17 4.57 16.67
C GLY A 35 -7.74 3.10 16.68
N LEU A 36 -8.25 2.31 15.72
CA LEU A 36 -7.86 0.91 15.57
C LEU A 36 -6.38 0.77 15.20
N ILE A 37 -5.87 1.62 14.29
CA ILE A 37 -4.46 1.62 13.91
C ILE A 37 -3.57 1.96 15.12
N LEU A 38 -3.97 2.95 15.93
CA LEU A 38 -3.27 3.33 17.15
C LEU A 38 -3.22 2.18 18.17
N LEU A 39 -4.33 1.44 18.31
CA LEU A 39 -4.44 0.30 19.22
C LEU A 39 -3.54 -0.87 18.77
N ILE A 40 -3.57 -1.22 17.48
CA ILE A 40 -2.67 -2.25 16.91
C ILE A 40 -1.20 -1.86 17.12
N ARG A 41 -0.88 -0.58 16.90
CA ARG A 41 0.45 -0.01 17.13
C ARG A 41 0.88 -0.12 18.58
N GLY A 42 0.03 0.29 19.52
CA GLY A 42 0.30 0.16 20.96
C GLY A 42 0.51 -1.29 21.40
N ALA A 43 -0.31 -2.21 20.89
CA ALA A 43 -0.16 -3.63 21.16
C ALA A 43 1.17 -4.19 20.64
N ALA A 44 1.59 -3.84 19.42
CA ALA A 44 2.86 -4.26 18.85
C ALA A 44 4.06 -3.76 19.67
N LEU A 45 4.01 -2.51 20.16
CA LEU A 45 5.04 -1.96 21.04
C LEU A 45 5.10 -2.73 22.37
N ALA A 46 3.96 -3.04 22.97
CA ALA A 46 3.89 -3.79 24.21
C ALA A 46 4.47 -5.21 24.06
N VAL A 47 4.14 -5.91 22.97
CA VAL A 47 4.69 -7.24 22.65
C VAL A 47 6.21 -7.19 22.47
N ALA A 48 6.71 -6.20 21.74
CA ALA A 48 8.16 -6.04 21.54
C ALA A 48 8.88 -5.74 22.86
N ALA A 49 8.32 -4.87 23.70
CA ALA A 49 8.87 -4.55 25.02
C ALA A 49 8.91 -5.79 25.92
N LEU A 50 7.84 -6.59 25.95
CA LEU A 50 7.79 -7.85 26.70
C LEU A 50 8.82 -8.86 26.21
N ALA A 51 8.99 -9.00 24.89
CA ALA A 51 10.00 -9.89 24.32
C ALA A 51 11.42 -9.46 24.72
N MET A 52 11.70 -8.16 24.74
CA MET A 52 12.99 -7.61 25.16
C MET A 52 13.24 -7.80 26.66
N THR A 53 12.25 -7.56 27.52
CA THR A 53 12.40 -7.74 28.97
C THR A 53 12.61 -9.21 29.34
N LEU A 54 11.79 -10.12 28.78
CA LEU A 54 11.94 -11.56 28.98
C LEU A 54 13.30 -12.06 28.47
N GLY A 55 13.71 -11.62 27.28
CA GLY A 55 15.03 -11.97 26.73
C GLY A 55 16.19 -11.47 27.59
N GLY A 56 16.08 -10.26 28.14
CA GLY A 56 17.07 -9.70 29.07
C GLY A 56 17.18 -10.49 30.37
N VAL A 57 16.04 -10.83 30.97
CA VAL A 57 15.99 -11.65 32.20
C VAL A 57 16.58 -13.04 31.94
N MET A 58 16.23 -13.70 30.84
CA MET A 58 16.81 -15.00 30.47
C MET A 58 18.31 -14.93 30.20
N ALA A 59 18.79 -13.88 29.54
CA ALA A 59 20.22 -13.69 29.29
C ALA A 59 20.99 -13.49 30.61
N HIS A 60 20.43 -12.71 31.54
CA HIS A 60 21.01 -12.49 32.86
C HIS A 60 21.07 -13.78 33.69
N MET A 61 19.95 -14.50 33.81
CA MET A 61 19.90 -15.78 34.54
C MET A 61 20.82 -16.83 33.93
N GLY A 62 20.86 -16.91 32.59
CA GLY A 62 21.75 -17.84 31.88
C GLY A 62 23.23 -17.57 32.17
N THR A 63 23.61 -16.29 32.30
CA THR A 63 24.99 -15.90 32.66
C THR A 63 25.29 -16.23 34.13
N SER A 64 24.35 -15.93 35.04
CA SER A 64 24.50 -16.21 36.47
C SER A 64 24.63 -17.71 36.77
N ARG A 65 23.90 -18.56 36.03
CA ARG A 65 23.91 -20.03 36.21
C ARG A 65 24.93 -20.76 35.34
N ASN A 66 25.80 -20.03 34.63
CA ASN A 66 26.74 -20.58 33.65
C ASN A 66 26.08 -21.48 32.57
N SER A 67 24.81 -21.25 32.26
CA SER A 67 24.07 -21.99 31.23
C SER A 67 24.16 -21.25 29.89
N HIS A 68 25.08 -21.69 29.05
CA HIS A 68 25.31 -21.07 27.74
C HIS A 68 24.09 -21.13 26.82
N GLY A 69 23.26 -22.18 26.91
CA GLY A 69 22.05 -22.32 26.10
C GLY A 69 21.02 -21.22 26.40
N MET A 70 20.72 -21.02 27.69
CA MET A 70 19.76 -20.02 28.13
C MET A 70 20.23 -18.58 27.82
N ALA A 71 21.53 -18.32 27.95
CA ALA A 71 22.12 -17.03 27.59
C ALA A 71 22.10 -16.75 26.07
N ARG A 72 22.24 -17.76 25.21
CA ARG A 72 22.08 -17.59 23.75
C ARG A 72 20.62 -17.34 23.39
N PHE A 73 19.69 -18.11 23.94
CA PHE A 73 18.26 -17.95 23.69
C PHE A 73 17.76 -16.55 24.07
N GLY A 74 18.12 -16.06 25.27
CA GLY A 74 17.75 -14.71 25.69
C GLY A 74 18.30 -13.60 24.78
N ARG A 75 19.50 -13.78 24.22
CA ARG A 75 20.06 -12.83 23.24
C ARG A 75 19.30 -12.84 21.91
N TYR A 76 18.90 -14.01 21.42
CA TYR A 76 18.11 -14.10 20.19
C TYR A 76 16.73 -13.48 20.33
N THR A 77 16.04 -13.68 21.46
CA THR A 77 14.73 -13.06 21.70
C THR A 77 14.83 -11.53 21.79
N MET A 78 15.91 -11.00 22.39
CA MET A 78 16.19 -9.55 22.38
C MET A 78 16.46 -8.99 20.98
N ILE A 79 17.27 -9.67 20.17
CA ILE A 79 17.57 -9.25 18.79
C ILE A 79 16.30 -9.25 17.94
N LEU A 80 15.47 -10.29 18.06
CA LEU A 80 14.21 -10.40 17.33
C LEU A 80 13.24 -9.27 17.72
N GLY A 81 13.12 -8.97 19.02
CA GLY A 81 12.32 -7.84 19.50
C GLY A 81 12.79 -6.50 18.94
N ALA A 82 14.11 -6.27 18.90
CA ALA A 82 14.69 -5.05 18.33
C ALA A 82 14.44 -4.93 16.82
N MET A 83 14.60 -6.02 16.04
CA MET A 83 14.30 -6.02 14.61
C MET A 83 12.83 -5.71 14.33
N LEU A 84 11.91 -6.26 15.13
CA LEU A 84 10.48 -5.99 14.99
C LEU A 84 10.15 -4.51 15.21
N LEU A 85 10.78 -3.85 16.20
CA LEU A 85 10.65 -2.41 16.42
C LEU A 85 11.18 -1.59 15.25
N ILE A 86 12.33 -1.95 14.68
CA ILE A 86 12.91 -1.26 13.53
C ILE A 86 11.97 -1.38 12.31
N CYS A 87 11.47 -2.58 12.01
CA CYS A 87 10.52 -2.80 10.92
C CYS A 87 9.24 -1.97 11.09
N MET A 88 8.70 -1.92 12.31
CA MET A 88 7.52 -1.11 12.65
C MET A 88 7.80 0.40 12.49
N ALA A 89 8.98 0.87 12.90
CA ALA A 89 9.37 2.26 12.73
C ALA A 89 9.49 2.64 11.25
N LEU A 90 10.10 1.78 10.43
CA LEU A 90 10.19 1.98 8.98
C LEU A 90 8.81 1.99 8.32
N TRP A 91 7.93 1.06 8.70
CA TRP A 91 6.55 1.04 8.21
C TRP A 91 5.80 2.32 8.59
N SER A 92 5.93 2.79 9.84
CA SER A 92 5.29 4.03 10.27
C SER A 92 5.83 5.26 9.53
N LEU A 93 7.16 5.33 9.35
CA LEU A 93 7.80 6.41 8.60
C LEU A 93 7.38 6.41 7.14
N HIS A 94 7.30 5.24 6.50
CA HIS A 94 6.81 5.10 5.14
C HIS A 94 5.36 5.58 5.01
N GLY A 95 4.49 5.23 5.98
CA GLY A 95 3.11 5.71 6.03
C GLY A 95 3.03 7.24 6.14
N ARG A 96 3.82 7.85 7.03
CA ARG A 96 3.90 9.31 7.17
C ARG A 96 4.40 9.99 5.89
N TYR A 97 5.45 9.46 5.27
CA TYR A 97 5.97 9.97 4.01
C TYR A 97 4.91 9.96 2.90
N ARG A 98 4.17 8.84 2.76
CA ARG A 98 3.06 8.75 1.79
C ARG A 98 1.95 9.76 2.08
N PHE A 99 1.58 9.95 3.35
CA PHE A 99 0.54 10.91 3.72
C PHE A 99 0.95 12.36 3.43
N THR A 100 2.19 12.74 3.76
CA THR A 100 2.73 14.07 3.43
C THR A 100 2.78 14.27 1.92
N LEU A 101 3.17 13.25 1.15
CA LEU A 101 3.12 13.27 -0.30
C LEU A 101 1.69 13.53 -0.78
N LEU A 102 0.71 12.75 -0.33
CA LEU A 102 -0.70 12.91 -0.70
C LEU A 102 -1.24 14.31 -0.43
N LYS A 103 -0.81 14.95 0.67
CA LYS A 103 -1.24 16.31 1.02
C LYS A 103 -0.71 17.37 0.05
N SER A 104 0.42 17.13 -0.63
CA SER A 104 0.94 18.07 -1.64
C SER A 104 0.26 17.91 -2.99
N TYR A 105 -0.45 16.80 -3.24
CA TYR A 105 -0.99 16.50 -4.57
C TYR A 105 -2.04 17.51 -5.03
N PRO A 106 -2.93 18.04 -4.18
CA PRO A 106 -3.89 19.08 -4.56
C PRO A 106 -3.26 20.39 -5.07
N SER A 107 -2.01 20.70 -4.71
CA SER A 107 -1.33 21.93 -5.14
C SER A 107 -0.46 21.75 -6.40
N LEU A 108 -0.26 20.53 -6.89
CA LEU A 108 0.52 20.29 -8.11
C LEU A 108 -0.28 20.66 -9.36
N GLU A 109 0.38 21.09 -10.43
CA GLU A 109 -0.27 21.24 -11.74
C GLU A 109 -0.69 19.89 -12.32
N THR A 110 -1.77 19.86 -13.11
CA THR A 110 -2.28 18.62 -13.74
C THR A 110 -1.22 17.96 -14.62
N SER A 111 -0.38 18.74 -15.31
CA SER A 111 0.74 18.26 -16.14
C SER A 111 1.71 17.39 -15.32
N VAL A 112 2.21 17.92 -14.20
CA VAL A 112 3.15 17.22 -13.30
C VAL A 112 2.48 16.00 -12.66
N LEU A 113 1.23 16.14 -12.25
CA LEU A 113 0.47 15.06 -11.64
C LEU A 113 0.25 13.90 -12.63
N SER A 114 0.00 14.23 -13.90
CA SER A 114 -0.17 13.27 -14.98
C SER A 114 1.12 12.54 -15.35
N ALA A 115 2.26 13.24 -15.34
CA ALA A 115 3.58 12.62 -15.49
C ALA A 115 3.83 11.62 -14.35
N LYS A 116 3.50 12.00 -13.11
CA LYS A 116 3.64 11.11 -11.94
C LYS A 116 2.71 9.89 -11.99
N ALA A 117 1.49 10.07 -12.48
CA ALA A 117 0.54 8.98 -12.68
C ALA A 117 1.05 7.96 -13.71
N PHE A 118 1.59 8.44 -14.82
CA PHE A 118 2.00 7.60 -15.95
C PHE A 118 3.41 7.00 -15.77
N GLU A 119 4.40 7.81 -15.43
CA GLU A 119 5.81 7.40 -15.34
C GLU A 119 6.10 6.62 -14.06
N ASN A 120 5.69 7.17 -12.92
CA ASN A 120 5.93 6.57 -11.60
C ASN A 120 4.86 5.56 -11.19
N ARG A 121 3.82 5.36 -12.03
CA ARG A 121 2.71 4.44 -11.77
C ARG A 121 2.05 4.72 -10.42
N ASP A 122 1.90 6.01 -10.09
CA ASP A 122 1.43 6.42 -8.78
C ASP A 122 -0.10 6.45 -8.71
N ILE A 123 -0.67 5.46 -8.02
CA ILE A 123 -2.11 5.33 -7.76
C ILE A 123 -2.68 6.58 -7.08
N ALA A 124 -1.91 7.25 -6.20
CA ALA A 124 -2.37 8.46 -5.54
C ALA A 124 -2.54 9.62 -6.54
N ALA A 125 -1.67 9.70 -7.54
CA ALA A 125 -1.74 10.72 -8.58
C ALA A 125 -2.97 10.50 -9.47
N ILE A 126 -3.23 9.25 -9.82
CA ILE A 126 -4.42 8.83 -10.58
C ILE A 126 -5.71 9.24 -9.86
N HIS A 127 -5.85 8.91 -8.57
CA HIS A 127 -7.04 9.29 -7.81
C HIS A 127 -7.21 10.80 -7.69
N GLU A 128 -6.11 11.54 -7.50
CA GLU A 128 -6.18 13.00 -7.45
C GLU A 128 -6.62 13.61 -8.78
N LEU A 129 -6.16 13.07 -9.92
CA LEU A 129 -6.64 13.49 -11.24
C LEU A 129 -8.15 13.27 -11.38
N GLY A 130 -8.65 12.10 -10.96
CA GLY A 130 -10.10 11.82 -10.93
C GLY A 130 -10.88 12.78 -10.03
N ARG A 131 -10.35 13.07 -8.83
CA ARG A 131 -10.96 13.99 -7.86
C ARG A 131 -11.06 15.42 -8.40
N ARG A 132 -10.10 15.85 -9.19
CA ARG A 132 -10.08 17.18 -9.82
C ARG A 132 -11.08 17.33 -10.96
N LYS A 133 -11.60 16.23 -11.49
CA LYS A 133 -12.49 16.21 -12.67
C LYS A 133 -11.90 16.95 -13.88
N ASP A 134 -10.58 16.88 -14.05
CA ASP A 134 -9.90 17.55 -15.16
C ASP A 134 -10.04 16.71 -16.44
N ALA A 135 -10.75 17.24 -17.43
CA ALA A 135 -10.94 16.57 -18.72
C ALA A 135 -9.60 16.27 -19.44
N LYS A 136 -8.54 17.05 -19.18
CA LYS A 136 -7.21 16.79 -19.76
C LYS A 136 -6.60 15.48 -19.26
N ALA A 137 -7.04 14.99 -18.10
CA ALA A 137 -6.56 13.74 -17.52
C ALA A 137 -7.18 12.51 -18.19
N VAL A 138 -8.32 12.64 -18.87
CA VAL A 138 -9.08 11.52 -19.45
C VAL A 138 -8.21 10.69 -20.38
N LYS A 139 -7.47 11.35 -21.29
CA LYS A 139 -6.57 10.67 -22.22
C LYS A 139 -5.52 9.82 -21.51
N ILE A 140 -4.86 10.40 -20.51
CA ILE A 140 -3.78 9.73 -19.76
C ILE A 140 -4.32 8.58 -18.92
N LEU A 141 -5.50 8.76 -18.30
CA LEU A 141 -6.16 7.69 -17.54
C LEU A 141 -6.64 6.55 -18.44
N SER A 142 -7.14 6.85 -19.64
CA SER A 142 -7.51 5.84 -20.64
C SER A 142 -6.30 5.02 -21.06
N ASP A 143 -5.17 5.68 -21.36
CA ASP A 143 -3.92 5.02 -21.72
C ASP A 143 -3.42 4.09 -20.60
N ILE A 144 -3.52 4.52 -19.33
CA ILE A 144 -3.15 3.70 -18.16
C ILE A 144 -4.10 2.48 -18.02
N ALA A 145 -5.40 2.66 -18.26
CA ALA A 145 -6.39 1.59 -18.13
C ALA A 145 -6.28 0.53 -19.23
N ALA A 146 -5.92 0.94 -20.44
CA ALA A 146 -5.75 0.07 -21.61
C ALA A 146 -4.44 -0.74 -21.57
N ARG A 147 -3.42 -0.28 -20.85
CA ARG A 147 -2.11 -0.95 -20.75
C ARG A 147 -2.16 -2.27 -19.98
N GLU A 148 -1.94 -3.37 -20.69
CA GLU A 148 -1.91 -4.72 -20.08
C GLU A 148 -0.66 -4.99 -19.24
N ASP A 149 0.45 -4.29 -19.51
CA ASP A 149 1.70 -4.40 -18.76
C ASP A 149 1.61 -3.79 -17.36
N TYR A 150 0.54 -3.05 -17.09
CA TYR A 150 0.31 -2.42 -15.80
C TYR A 150 -0.42 -3.35 -14.83
N HIS A 151 -0.06 -3.21 -13.55
CA HIS A 151 -0.71 -3.97 -12.49
C HIS A 151 -2.21 -3.67 -12.45
N LEU A 152 -3.00 -4.71 -12.16
CA LEU A 152 -4.46 -4.65 -12.08
C LEU A 152 -4.94 -3.46 -11.23
N SER A 153 -4.35 -3.26 -10.05
CA SER A 153 -4.70 -2.15 -9.15
C SER A 153 -4.53 -0.76 -9.77
N LEU A 154 -3.51 -0.58 -10.63
CA LEU A 154 -3.26 0.69 -11.31
C LEU A 154 -4.34 0.96 -12.37
N ARG A 155 -4.70 -0.08 -13.13
CA ARG A 155 -5.74 -0.02 -14.15
C ARG A 155 -7.11 0.26 -13.54
N ILE A 156 -7.45 -0.42 -12.43
CA ILE A 156 -8.69 -0.17 -11.68
C ILE A 156 -8.73 1.27 -11.16
N ALA A 157 -7.62 1.77 -10.60
CA ALA A 157 -7.56 3.14 -10.12
C ALA A 157 -7.84 4.14 -11.25
N ALA A 158 -7.32 3.87 -12.45
CA ALA A 158 -7.56 4.70 -13.63
C ALA A 158 -9.03 4.66 -14.07
N ILE A 159 -9.64 3.47 -14.16
CA ILE A 159 -11.07 3.28 -14.48
C ILE A 159 -11.96 4.01 -13.46
N SER A 160 -11.68 3.83 -12.17
CA SER A 160 -12.42 4.50 -11.09
C SER A 160 -12.31 6.02 -11.17
N SER A 161 -11.13 6.52 -11.55
CA SER A 161 -10.88 7.95 -11.74
C SER A 161 -11.58 8.51 -12.97
N LEU A 162 -11.63 7.77 -14.08
CA LEU A 162 -12.45 8.12 -15.25
C LEU A 162 -13.93 8.24 -14.87
N GLY A 163 -14.45 7.29 -14.10
CA GLY A 163 -15.81 7.34 -13.54
C GLY A 163 -16.06 8.54 -12.64
N SER A 164 -15.04 8.99 -11.89
CA SER A 164 -15.13 10.15 -11.00
C SER A 164 -15.12 11.50 -11.74
N ILE A 165 -14.45 11.57 -12.89
CA ILE A 165 -14.47 12.76 -13.77
C ILE A 165 -15.89 12.98 -14.29
N GLY A 166 -16.52 11.93 -14.81
CA GLY A 166 -17.93 11.96 -15.22
C GLY A 166 -18.26 12.73 -16.48
N ASP A 167 -17.26 13.14 -17.27
CA ASP A 167 -17.47 13.80 -18.55
C ASP A 167 -17.89 12.78 -19.65
N SER A 168 -18.51 13.27 -20.73
CA SER A 168 -18.87 12.45 -21.88
C SER A 168 -17.65 11.75 -22.48
N THR A 169 -16.51 12.44 -22.52
CA THR A 169 -15.22 11.89 -22.97
C THR A 169 -14.73 10.71 -22.11
N SER A 170 -14.96 10.76 -20.80
CA SER A 170 -14.64 9.64 -19.89
C SER A 170 -15.54 8.44 -20.15
N ARG A 171 -16.82 8.67 -20.42
CA ARG A 171 -17.76 7.61 -20.76
C ARG A 171 -17.36 6.91 -22.06
N ASP A 172 -17.08 7.69 -23.10
CA ASP A 172 -16.65 7.15 -24.39
C ASP A 172 -15.37 6.31 -24.26
N SER A 173 -14.41 6.78 -23.44
CA SER A 173 -13.18 6.05 -23.15
C SER A 173 -13.43 4.72 -22.42
N LEU A 174 -14.40 4.68 -21.48
CA LEU A 174 -14.78 3.46 -20.77
C LEU A 174 -15.51 2.47 -21.70
N ASP A 175 -16.39 2.97 -22.57
CA ASP A 175 -17.10 2.14 -23.56
C ASP A 175 -16.11 1.52 -24.57
N GLU A 176 -15.11 2.28 -25.00
CA GLU A 176 -14.02 1.76 -25.85
C GLU A 176 -13.20 0.68 -25.12
N LEU A 177 -12.89 0.90 -23.84
CA LEU A 177 -12.15 -0.07 -23.03
C LEU A 177 -12.94 -1.37 -22.85
N ILE A 178 -14.27 -1.31 -22.64
CA ILE A 178 -15.13 -2.50 -22.57
C ILE A 178 -15.09 -3.26 -23.88
N LYS A 179 -15.25 -2.59 -25.03
CA LYS A 179 -15.18 -3.23 -26.35
C LYS A 179 -13.84 -3.92 -26.58
N SER A 180 -12.74 -3.28 -26.17
CA SER A 180 -11.39 -3.85 -26.25
C SER A 180 -11.27 -5.13 -25.41
N LEU A 181 -11.72 -5.08 -24.15
CA LEU A 181 -11.69 -6.22 -23.22
C LEU A 181 -12.56 -7.40 -23.68
N GLU A 182 -13.76 -7.11 -24.22
CA GLU A 182 -14.68 -8.13 -24.76
C GLU A 182 -14.16 -8.72 -26.08
N GLY A 183 -13.58 -7.90 -26.96
CA GLY A 183 -12.99 -8.32 -28.23
C GLY A 183 -11.80 -9.26 -28.04
N ALA A 184 -10.92 -8.98 -27.08
CA ALA A 184 -9.78 -9.83 -26.75
C ALA A 184 -10.18 -11.21 -26.17
N GLY A 185 -11.38 -11.34 -25.60
CA GLY A 185 -11.92 -12.61 -25.11
C GLY A 185 -12.34 -13.56 -26.24
N LYS A 186 -12.89 -13.03 -27.34
CA LYS A 186 -13.40 -13.84 -28.46
C LYS A 186 -12.29 -14.53 -29.24
N THR A 187 -11.16 -13.86 -29.46
CA THR A 187 -10.03 -14.42 -30.21
C THR A 187 -9.28 -15.52 -29.46
N ALA A 188 -9.38 -15.57 -28.13
CA ALA A 188 -8.78 -16.62 -27.31
C ALA A 188 -9.63 -17.90 -27.29
N ASN A 189 -10.96 -17.77 -27.32
CA ASN A 189 -11.88 -18.91 -27.29
C ASN A 189 -11.87 -19.72 -28.60
N ASP A 190 -11.52 -19.10 -29.73
CA ASP A 190 -11.42 -19.78 -31.03
C ASP A 190 -10.11 -20.57 -31.24
N LYS A 191 -9.12 -20.45 -30.35
CA LYS A 191 -7.78 -21.02 -30.59
C LYS A 191 -7.26 -22.02 -29.57
N ASN A 192 -7.93 -22.29 -28.43
CA ASN A 192 -7.34 -23.24 -27.48
C ASN A 192 -8.35 -23.94 -26.55
N SER A 193 -8.80 -25.13 -26.97
CA SER A 193 -9.46 -26.14 -26.11
C SER A 193 -8.45 -27.09 -25.43
N GLY A 194 -7.19 -26.68 -25.25
CA GLY A 194 -6.21 -27.56 -24.64
C GLY A 194 -4.92 -26.86 -24.23
N THR A 195 -4.94 -26.16 -23.08
CA THR A 195 -3.85 -26.14 -22.09
C THR A 195 -4.26 -25.26 -20.91
N GLU A 196 -4.93 -25.85 -19.92
CA GLU A 196 -5.16 -25.25 -18.61
C GLU A 196 -3.82 -25.21 -17.84
N ASN A 197 -3.18 -24.03 -17.71
CA ASN A 197 -2.48 -23.66 -16.46
C ASN A 197 -1.83 -22.26 -16.40
N SER A 198 -1.98 -21.38 -17.41
CA SER A 198 -1.51 -19.98 -17.29
C SER A 198 -2.56 -18.90 -17.59
N ASP A 199 -3.69 -19.27 -18.20
CA ASP A 199 -4.74 -18.33 -18.64
C ASP A 199 -5.77 -17.92 -17.57
N GLY A 200 -5.88 -18.68 -16.47
CA GLY A 200 -6.89 -18.40 -15.43
C GLY A 200 -6.72 -17.02 -14.77
N LYS A 201 -5.49 -16.54 -14.60
CA LYS A 201 -5.21 -15.23 -13.98
C LYS A 201 -5.51 -14.07 -14.94
N SER A 202 -5.37 -14.28 -16.25
CA SER A 202 -5.71 -13.28 -17.27
C SER A 202 -7.23 -13.12 -17.40
N ALA A 203 -7.97 -14.23 -17.41
CA ALA A 203 -9.44 -14.22 -17.45
C ALA A 203 -10.05 -13.55 -16.21
N ILE A 204 -9.58 -13.89 -15.00
CA ILE A 204 -10.06 -13.28 -13.74
C ILE A 204 -9.82 -11.77 -13.72
N ASN A 205 -8.65 -11.31 -14.21
CA ASN A 205 -8.34 -9.88 -14.28
C ASN A 205 -9.26 -9.13 -15.24
N ARG A 206 -9.61 -9.74 -16.40
CA ARG A 206 -10.52 -9.11 -17.38
C ARG A 206 -11.93 -8.99 -16.85
N ASP A 207 -12.48 -10.07 -16.28
CA ASP A 207 -13.82 -10.06 -15.69
C ASP A 207 -13.93 -9.01 -14.59
N TYR A 208 -12.89 -8.89 -13.77
CA TYR A 208 -12.83 -7.86 -12.74
C TYR A 208 -12.82 -6.44 -13.34
N LEU A 209 -11.97 -6.18 -14.34
CA LEU A 209 -11.91 -4.89 -15.03
C LEU A 209 -13.24 -4.54 -15.71
N LEU A 210 -13.90 -5.50 -16.35
CA LEU A 210 -15.21 -5.30 -16.98
C LEU A 210 -16.28 -4.89 -15.97
N ARG A 211 -16.30 -5.51 -14.77
CA ARG A 211 -17.21 -5.12 -13.69
C ARG A 211 -16.94 -3.69 -13.22
N GLU A 212 -15.68 -3.34 -13.00
CA GLU A 212 -15.30 -1.99 -12.58
C GLU A 212 -15.64 -0.93 -13.63
N CYS A 213 -15.43 -1.21 -14.92
CA CYS A 213 -15.82 -0.31 -16.01
C CYS A 213 -17.33 -0.08 -16.02
N ARG A 214 -18.14 -1.14 -15.89
CA ARG A 214 -19.60 -1.03 -15.86
C ARG A 214 -20.07 -0.23 -14.64
N GLN A 215 -19.50 -0.50 -13.47
CA GLN A 215 -19.82 0.26 -12.26
C GLN A 215 -19.41 1.74 -12.38
N ALA A 216 -18.29 2.03 -13.05
CA ALA A 216 -17.88 3.40 -13.33
C ALA A 216 -18.88 4.10 -14.25
N ILE A 217 -19.35 3.46 -15.33
CA ILE A 217 -20.36 4.02 -16.24
C ILE A 217 -21.70 4.26 -15.52
N GLU A 218 -22.13 3.35 -14.66
CA GLU A 218 -23.34 3.53 -13.84
C GLU A 218 -23.22 4.77 -12.94
N LYS A 219 -22.05 4.98 -12.30
CA LYS A 219 -21.80 6.18 -11.50
C LYS A 219 -21.88 7.46 -12.33
N ILE A 220 -21.38 7.46 -13.57
CA ILE A 220 -21.49 8.63 -14.46
C ILE A 220 -22.97 8.88 -14.81
N THR A 221 -23.75 7.83 -15.04
CA THR A 221 -25.15 7.94 -15.47
C THR A 221 -26.07 8.49 -14.38
N HIS A 222 -25.74 8.25 -13.11
CA HIS A 222 -26.53 8.67 -11.95
C HIS A 222 -26.13 10.02 -11.33
N ASN A 223 -25.11 10.70 -11.89
CA ASN A 223 -24.54 11.94 -11.36
C ASN A 223 -24.85 13.11 -12.30
#